data_AF-A0A6L3ASF9-F1
#
_entry.id   AF-A0A6L3ASF9-F1
#
_cell.length_a   1.000
_cell.length_b   1.000
_cell.length_c   1.000
_cell.angle_alpha   90.00
_cell.angle_beta   90.00
_cell.angle_gamma   90.00
#
_symmetry.space_group_name_H-M   'P 1'
#
loop_
_entity.id
_entity.type
_entity.pdbx_description
1 polymer ?
#
loop_
_entity_poly.entity_id
_entity_poly.type
_entity_poly.pdbx_seq_one_letter_code
_entity_poly.pdbx_strand_id
1 'polypeptide(L)'
;MPSLPFPNLRPSSSVAAPPHGPSPAPFSAAPGASRNAAGGERTPLRIPGQAPQDLAAGLLITSFGLIALWMGRDWPTGTLAYVQSGFFPRMIGMLMVLAGAVVTGRSLLSHGAALPSWGWRPLLGVTAAVLAFAGTVETLGLVSAVLILVGLGNLAGQPLRLVPLALLGGILAAGCVALFVWGLGLPLRVWPLWVSPLWVSP
;
A
#
# COMPACT_ATOMS: atom_id res chain seq x y z
N MET A 1 -57.41 -22.13 -0.23
CA MET A 1 -56.79 -22.57 -1.50
C MET A 1 -55.91 -23.78 -1.21
N PRO A 2 -56.02 -24.85 -2.00
CA PRO A 2 -55.60 -26.22 -1.67
C PRO A 2 -54.10 -26.48 -1.83
N SER A 3 -53.60 -27.39 -1.01
CA SER A 3 -52.32 -28.10 -1.16
C SER A 3 -52.21 -28.72 -2.55
N LEU A 4 -51.20 -28.34 -3.32
CA LEU A 4 -50.88 -28.98 -4.59
C LEU A 4 -50.30 -30.38 -4.35
N PRO A 5 -50.89 -31.44 -4.92
CA PRO A 5 -50.32 -32.77 -4.96
C PRO A 5 -49.64 -32.97 -6.32
N PHE A 6 -48.30 -33.07 -6.39
CA PHE A 6 -47.65 -33.58 -7.60
C PHE A 6 -46.60 -34.71 -7.33
N PRO A 7 -46.82 -35.90 -7.96
CA PRO A 7 -46.08 -37.16 -7.85
C PRO A 7 -44.59 -37.22 -8.17
N ASN A 8 -43.97 -38.25 -7.58
CA ASN A 8 -42.75 -38.92 -8.04
C ASN A 8 -42.72 -39.08 -9.57
N LEU A 9 -41.72 -38.47 -10.22
CA LEU A 9 -41.28 -38.82 -11.56
C LEU A 9 -39.79 -39.16 -11.51
N ARG A 10 -39.50 -40.43 -11.21
CA ARG A 10 -38.25 -41.07 -11.63
C ARG A 10 -38.42 -41.48 -13.09
N PRO A 11 -37.57 -41.03 -14.03
CA PRO A 11 -37.38 -41.73 -15.29
C PRO A 11 -36.44 -42.91 -15.03
N SER A 12 -37.00 -44.08 -14.75
CA SER A 12 -36.32 -45.36 -14.93
C SER A 12 -36.54 -45.84 -16.36
N SER A 13 -35.53 -45.64 -17.21
CA SER A 13 -35.29 -46.36 -18.46
C SER A 13 -33.78 -46.25 -18.71
N SER A 14 -32.93 -47.16 -18.23
CA SER A 14 -32.68 -48.51 -18.78
C SER A 14 -32.68 -48.53 -20.31
N VAL A 15 -31.54 -48.98 -20.88
CA VAL A 15 -31.13 -49.16 -22.30
C VAL A 15 -29.89 -48.27 -22.56
N ALA A 16 -28.67 -48.76 -22.82
CA ALA A 16 -28.18 -50.11 -23.09
C ALA A 16 -26.70 -50.25 -22.71
N ALA A 17 -26.34 -51.42 -22.22
CA ALA A 17 -24.98 -51.91 -22.05
C ALA A 17 -24.44 -52.52 -23.36
N PRO A 18 -23.17 -52.35 -23.72
CA PRO A 18 -22.49 -53.22 -24.68
C PRO A 18 -21.84 -54.46 -24.01
N PRO A 19 -21.73 -55.58 -24.75
CA PRO A 19 -21.58 -56.94 -24.23
C PRO A 19 -20.16 -57.35 -23.82
N HIS A 20 -20.10 -58.06 -22.69
CA HIS A 20 -19.24 -59.16 -22.24
C HIS A 20 -17.99 -59.49 -23.10
N GLY A 21 -16.82 -59.31 -22.48
CA GLY A 21 -15.57 -60.01 -22.78
C GLY A 21 -14.82 -60.26 -21.47
N PRO A 22 -14.24 -61.45 -21.24
CA PRO A 22 -13.91 -61.97 -19.91
C PRO A 22 -12.68 -61.32 -19.27
N SER A 23 -12.72 -61.13 -17.95
CA SER A 23 -11.50 -61.12 -17.13
C SER A 23 -10.98 -62.54 -17.01
N PRO A 24 -9.69 -62.77 -17.34
CA PRO A 24 -8.92 -63.73 -16.57
C PRO A 24 -7.53 -63.20 -16.16
N ALA A 25 -7.31 -63.37 -14.85
CA ALA A 25 -6.06 -63.73 -14.17
C ALA A 25 -4.94 -62.67 -13.93
N PRO A 26 -4.36 -62.66 -12.71
CA PRO A 26 -3.24 -61.82 -12.31
C PRO A 26 -1.92 -62.43 -12.78
N PHE A 27 -1.12 -61.67 -13.52
CA PHE A 27 0.25 -62.05 -13.85
C PHE A 27 1.23 -61.07 -13.21
N SER A 28 1.81 -61.53 -12.11
CA SER A 28 3.19 -61.30 -11.64
C SER A 28 4.02 -60.20 -12.31
N ALA A 29 4.38 -59.21 -11.48
CA ALA A 29 5.71 -58.59 -11.38
C ALA A 29 6.43 -58.14 -12.66
N ALA A 30 6.43 -56.81 -12.86
CA ALA A 30 7.61 -56.11 -13.35
C ALA A 30 8.04 -55.07 -12.30
N PRO A 31 9.17 -55.27 -11.61
CA PRO A 31 9.71 -54.33 -10.64
C PRO A 31 10.37 -53.16 -11.38
N GLY A 32 9.99 -51.94 -11.05
CA GLY A 32 10.75 -50.76 -11.48
C GLY A 32 9.92 -49.66 -12.11
N ALA A 33 9.00 -49.04 -11.36
CA ALA A 33 8.58 -47.68 -11.66
C ALA A 33 8.09 -46.91 -10.42
N SER A 34 8.56 -47.27 -9.22
CA SER A 34 8.60 -46.33 -8.08
C SER A 34 9.77 -45.34 -8.27
N ARG A 35 9.82 -44.69 -9.43
CA ARG A 35 10.93 -43.80 -9.83
C ARG A 35 10.60 -42.31 -9.80
N ASN A 36 9.42 -41.93 -9.33
CA ASN A 36 9.06 -40.53 -9.13
C ASN A 36 8.68 -40.22 -7.67
N ALA A 37 9.25 -40.96 -6.72
CA ALA A 37 9.33 -40.59 -5.30
C ALA A 37 10.44 -39.54 -5.05
N ALA A 38 10.62 -38.59 -5.97
CA ALA A 38 11.68 -37.58 -5.91
C ALA A 38 11.31 -36.25 -6.61
N GLY A 39 10.02 -35.97 -6.75
CA GLY A 39 9.54 -34.62 -7.04
C GLY A 39 9.35 -33.91 -5.71
N GLY A 40 10.46 -33.61 -5.02
CA GLY A 40 10.43 -32.87 -3.76
C GLY A 40 9.72 -31.55 -3.99
N GLU A 41 8.44 -31.51 -3.64
CA GLU A 41 7.77 -30.32 -3.15
C GLU A 41 8.58 -29.91 -1.94
N ARG A 42 9.65 -29.16 -2.21
CA ARG A 42 10.33 -28.32 -1.25
C ARG A 42 9.29 -27.27 -0.90
N THR A 43 8.30 -27.63 -0.09
CA THR A 43 7.62 -26.68 0.78
C THR A 43 8.79 -25.93 1.42
N PRO A 44 9.05 -24.67 1.04
CA PRO A 44 10.17 -23.97 1.63
C PRO A 44 9.88 -24.00 3.11
N LEU A 45 10.75 -24.65 3.88
CA LEU A 45 10.72 -24.64 5.33
C LEU A 45 10.80 -23.17 5.71
N ARG A 46 9.63 -22.55 5.88
CA ARG A 46 9.46 -21.14 6.16
C ARG A 46 9.82 -21.03 7.63
N ILE A 47 11.12 -20.88 7.89
CA ILE A 47 11.68 -20.85 9.23
C ILE A 47 10.91 -19.77 10.01
N PRO A 48 10.12 -20.16 11.03
CA PRO A 48 9.32 -19.23 11.78
C PRO A 48 10.25 -18.53 12.77
N GLY A 49 10.49 -17.25 12.53
CA GLY A 49 11.11 -16.40 13.53
C GLY A 49 11.59 -15.10 12.95
N GLN A 50 10.71 -14.09 12.82
CA GLN A 50 11.12 -12.68 12.72
C GLN A 50 10.08 -11.70 13.33
N ALA A 51 9.71 -11.88 14.60
CA ALA A 51 9.18 -10.81 15.46
C ALA A 51 10.04 -9.51 15.52
N PRO A 52 11.39 -9.53 15.35
CA PRO A 52 12.21 -8.31 15.36
C PRO A 52 11.84 -7.24 14.34
N GLN A 53 11.18 -7.57 13.22
CA GLN A 53 10.88 -6.56 12.20
C GLN A 53 9.74 -5.62 12.61
N ASP A 54 8.68 -6.16 13.22
CA ASP A 54 7.58 -5.34 13.76
C ASP A 54 8.06 -4.52 14.96
N LEU A 55 8.95 -5.10 15.77
CA LEU A 55 9.63 -4.40 16.85
C LEU A 55 10.47 -3.24 16.29
N ALA A 56 11.32 -3.51 15.29
CA ALA A 56 12.16 -2.50 14.65
C ALA A 56 11.36 -1.42 13.93
N ALA A 57 10.27 -1.78 13.25
CA ALA A 57 9.37 -0.84 12.59
C ALA A 57 8.64 0.04 13.61
N GLY A 58 8.12 -0.55 14.70
CA GLY A 58 7.52 0.20 15.80
C GLY A 58 8.51 1.17 16.44
N LEU A 59 9.75 0.72 16.69
CA LEU A 59 10.81 1.52 17.28
C LEU A 59 11.28 2.65 16.34
N LEU A 60 11.34 2.40 15.02
CA LEU A 60 11.60 3.44 14.02
C LEU A 60 10.48 4.48 13.95
N ILE A 61 9.23 4.05 13.94
CA ILE A 61 8.07 4.95 13.93
C ILE A 61 8.06 5.80 15.20
N THR A 62 8.25 5.19 16.37
CA THR A 62 8.32 5.90 17.65
C THR A 62 9.48 6.89 17.70
N SER A 63 10.67 6.50 17.26
CA SER A 63 11.85 7.38 17.25
C SER A 63 11.66 8.58 16.31
N PHE A 64 11.11 8.38 15.11
CA PHE A 64 10.81 9.46 14.18
C PHE A 64 9.76 10.42 14.75
N GLY A 65 8.70 9.89 15.38
CA GLY A 65 7.71 10.69 16.10
C GLY A 65 8.31 11.49 17.26
N LEU A 66 9.24 10.89 18.01
CA LEU A 66 9.96 11.58 19.10
C LEU A 66 10.83 12.73 18.58
N ILE A 67 11.54 12.52 17.47
CA ILE A 67 12.33 13.55 16.80
C ILE A 67 11.43 14.69 16.32
N ALA A 68 10.28 14.38 15.70
CA ALA A 68 9.31 15.38 15.29
C ALA A 68 8.77 16.20 16.48
N LEU A 69 8.46 15.53 17.59
CA LEU A 69 8.09 16.19 18.84
C LEU A 69 9.25 16.98 19.47
N TRP A 70 10.50 16.60 19.23
CA TRP A 70 11.71 17.31 19.68
C TRP A 70 11.94 18.61 18.92
N MET A 71 11.84 18.58 17.59
CA MET A 71 11.82 19.79 16.76
C MET A 71 10.60 20.69 16.99
N GLY A 72 9.49 20.10 17.44
CA GLY A 72 8.24 20.80 17.72
C GLY A 72 8.15 21.51 19.07
N ARG A 73 9.19 21.50 19.91
CA ARG A 73 9.14 21.98 21.31
C ARG A 73 9.19 23.49 21.43
N ASP A 74 9.96 24.13 20.56
CA ASP A 74 10.21 25.57 20.61
C ASP A 74 9.08 26.40 19.99
N TRP A 75 8.06 25.73 19.44
CA TRP A 75 6.86 26.38 18.91
C TRP A 75 5.90 26.64 20.08
N PRO A 76 5.57 27.92 20.38
CA PRO A 76 4.66 28.24 21.45
C PRO A 76 3.33 27.56 21.15
N THR A 77 2.83 26.69 22.01
CA THR A 77 1.49 26.08 21.85
C THR A 77 0.46 27.17 22.09
N GLY A 78 0.07 27.87 21.04
CA GLY A 78 -0.99 28.88 21.08
C GLY A 78 -2.32 28.24 21.49
N THR A 79 -3.17 29.07 22.09
CA THR A 79 -4.59 28.78 22.34
C THR A 79 -5.24 28.13 21.10
N LEU A 80 -6.13 27.14 21.31
CA LEU A 80 -6.90 26.40 20.28
C LEU A 80 -7.59 27.27 19.20
N ALA A 81 -7.70 28.58 19.43
CA ALA A 81 -8.25 29.57 18.50
C ALA A 81 -7.27 30.04 17.40
N TYR A 82 -5.96 29.77 17.52
CA TYR A 82 -4.97 30.08 16.48
C TYR A 82 -4.08 28.86 16.22
N VAL A 83 -4.49 28.04 15.24
CA VAL A 83 -3.66 26.94 14.74
C VAL A 83 -2.42 27.51 14.06
N GLN A 84 -1.33 27.54 14.80
CA GLN A 84 -0.02 27.95 14.30
C GLN A 84 0.50 26.86 13.36
N SER A 85 1.32 27.23 12.37
CA SER A 85 1.91 26.31 11.40
C SER A 85 2.65 25.10 12.03
N GLY A 86 3.13 25.24 13.26
CA GLY A 86 3.76 24.16 14.05
C GLY A 86 2.81 23.16 14.72
N PHE A 87 1.50 23.42 14.79
CA PHE A 87 0.54 22.53 15.47
C PHE A 87 0.37 21.20 14.73
N PHE A 88 0.29 21.23 13.39
CA PHE A 88 0.07 20.04 12.57
C PHE A 88 1.23 19.03 12.67
N PRO A 89 2.51 19.43 12.50
CA PRO A 89 3.64 18.53 12.72
C PRO A 89 3.66 17.91 14.12
N ARG A 90 3.32 18.68 15.15
CA ARG A 90 3.29 18.21 16.55
C ARG A 90 2.20 17.17 16.78
N MET A 91 1.01 17.38 16.23
CA MET A 91 -0.11 16.44 16.31
C MET A 91 0.23 15.12 15.61
N ILE A 92 0.81 15.17 14.41
CA ILE A 92 1.26 13.96 13.70
C ILE A 92 2.39 13.26 14.45
N GLY A 93 3.34 14.00 15.02
CA GLY A 93 4.41 13.44 15.85
C GLY A 93 3.87 12.67 17.06
N MET A 94 2.89 13.25 17.77
CA MET A 94 2.21 12.58 18.89
C MET A 94 1.49 11.31 18.45
N LEU A 95 0.79 11.36 17.30
CA LEU A 95 0.09 10.21 16.75
C LEU A 95 1.07 9.10 16.29
N MET A 96 2.21 9.46 15.70
CA MET A 96 3.29 8.52 15.36
C MET A 96 3.84 7.84 16.61
N VAL A 97 4.12 8.58 17.68
CA VAL A 97 4.61 8.00 18.93
C VAL A 97 3.59 7.01 19.50
N LEU A 98 2.32 7.38 19.53
CA LEU A 98 1.25 6.50 20.01
C LEU A 98 1.11 5.25 19.16
N ALA A 99 1.06 5.38 17.83
CA ALA A 99 0.95 4.27 16.91
C ALA A 99 2.18 3.33 17.01
N GLY A 100 3.39 3.89 17.06
CA GLY A 100 4.62 3.11 17.22
C GLY A 100 4.66 2.37 18.56
N ALA A 101 4.24 3.01 19.66
CA ALA A 101 4.14 2.37 20.97
C ALA A 101 3.14 1.20 20.96
N VAL A 102 1.99 1.35 20.29
CA VAL A 102 1.02 0.26 20.11
C VAL A 102 1.61 -0.89 19.28
N VAL A 103 2.33 -0.59 18.19
CA VAL A 103 2.98 -1.61 17.35
C VAL A 103 4.07 -2.35 18.14
N THR A 104 4.94 -1.62 18.84
CA THR A 104 5.99 -2.20 19.72
C THR A 104 5.37 -3.05 20.82
N GLY A 105 4.32 -2.56 21.50
CA GLY A 105 3.60 -3.33 22.51
C GLY A 105 2.98 -4.60 21.94
N ARG A 106 2.30 -4.52 20.80
CA ARG A 106 1.72 -5.69 20.13
C ARG A 106 2.79 -6.68 19.64
N SER A 107 3.94 -6.20 19.18
CA SER A 107 5.07 -7.04 18.75
C SER A 107 5.66 -7.84 19.92
N LEU A 108 5.71 -7.26 21.12
CA LEU A 108 6.14 -7.97 22.33
C LEU A 108 5.14 -9.04 22.78
N LEU A 109 3.84 -8.83 22.53
CA LEU A 109 2.77 -9.77 22.91
C LEU A 109 2.46 -10.82 21.82
N SER A 110 2.82 -10.58 20.56
CA SER A 110 2.43 -11.40 19.40
C SER A 110 3.63 -12.09 18.76
N HIS A 111 3.67 -13.43 18.81
CA HIS A 111 4.65 -14.27 18.12
C HIS A 111 4.16 -14.64 16.71
N GLY A 112 3.97 -13.62 15.85
CA GLY A 112 3.24 -13.74 14.58
C GLY A 112 4.11 -13.65 13.31
N ALA A 113 3.60 -14.24 12.23
CA ALA A 113 4.31 -14.56 10.98
C ALA A 113 4.99 -13.37 10.26
N ALA A 114 6.15 -13.68 9.64
CA ALA A 114 6.90 -12.74 8.80
C ALA A 114 6.07 -12.18 7.63
N LEU A 115 5.96 -10.85 7.61
CA LEU A 115 5.52 -10.06 6.47
C LEU A 115 6.69 -9.73 5.53
N PRO A 116 6.41 -9.31 4.28
CA PRO A 116 7.34 -9.40 3.15
C PRO A 116 8.55 -8.47 3.26
N SER A 117 9.55 -8.75 2.42
CA SER A 117 10.85 -8.09 2.35
C SER A 117 10.82 -6.56 2.42
N TRP A 118 11.78 -6.01 3.15
CA TRP A 118 12.02 -4.57 3.27
C TRP A 118 12.27 -3.93 1.90
N GLY A 119 11.33 -3.11 1.42
CA GLY A 119 11.40 -2.41 0.15
C GLY A 119 12.22 -1.12 0.22
N TRP A 120 13.55 -1.21 0.30
CA TRP A 120 14.45 -0.04 0.31
C TRP A 120 14.31 0.84 -0.95
N ARG A 121 14.01 0.22 -2.10
CA ARG A 121 13.79 0.91 -3.39
C ARG A 121 12.61 1.90 -3.33
N PRO A 122 11.39 1.47 -2.92
CA PRO A 122 10.28 2.40 -2.74
C PRO A 122 10.58 3.52 -1.74
N LEU A 123 11.25 3.20 -0.62
CA LEU A 123 11.57 4.20 0.41
C LEU A 123 12.47 5.32 -0.13
N LEU A 124 13.53 4.97 -0.84
CA LEU A 124 14.43 5.94 -1.47
C LEU A 124 13.72 6.74 -2.58
N GLY A 125 12.91 6.07 -3.40
CA GLY A 125 12.17 6.73 -4.48
C GLY A 125 11.16 7.74 -3.97
N VAL A 126 10.38 7.41 -2.93
CA VAL A 126 9.43 8.34 -2.31
C VAL A 126 10.16 9.50 -1.65
N THR A 127 11.26 9.24 -0.93
CA THR A 127 12.05 10.30 -0.29
C THR A 127 12.62 11.27 -1.33
N ALA A 128 13.18 10.75 -2.43
CA ALA A 128 13.67 11.56 -3.54
C ALA A 128 12.56 12.36 -4.22
N ALA A 129 11.37 11.76 -4.39
CA ALA A 129 10.20 12.43 -4.96
C ALA A 129 9.74 13.61 -4.09
N VAL A 130 9.69 13.42 -2.77
CA VAL A 130 9.31 14.47 -1.82
C VAL A 130 10.35 15.60 -1.81
N LEU A 131 11.65 15.28 -1.84
CA LEU A 131 12.71 16.28 -1.92
C LEU A 131 12.66 17.06 -3.24
N ALA A 132 12.41 16.38 -4.36
CA ALA A 132 12.23 17.02 -5.66
C ALA A 132 10.99 17.94 -5.64
N PHE A 133 9.88 17.51 -5.05
CA PHE A 133 8.69 18.35 -4.88
C PHE A 133 9.01 19.61 -4.05
N ALA A 134 9.66 19.45 -2.90
CA ALA A 134 10.01 20.55 -2.01
C ALA A 134 10.91 21.60 -2.69
N GLY A 135 11.86 21.17 -3.54
CA GLY A 135 12.73 22.09 -4.29
C GLY A 135 12.06 22.72 -5.53
N THR A 136 11.08 22.04 -6.13
CA THR A 136 10.43 22.49 -7.37
C THR A 136 9.14 23.28 -7.16
N VAL A 137 8.50 23.16 -5.99
CA VAL A 137 7.23 23.84 -5.71
C VAL A 137 7.34 25.36 -5.75
N GLU A 138 8.44 25.94 -5.24
CA GLU A 138 8.67 27.39 -5.27
C GLU A 138 9.17 27.90 -6.64
N THR A 139 9.89 27.07 -7.40
CA THR A 139 10.57 27.47 -8.65
C THR A 139 9.74 27.21 -9.92
N LEU A 140 9.09 26.04 -10.02
CA LEU A 140 8.39 25.56 -11.22
C LEU A 140 6.85 25.61 -11.08
N GLY A 141 6.34 25.99 -9.92
CA GLY A 141 4.92 26.06 -9.63
C GLY A 141 4.30 24.71 -9.26
N LEU A 142 3.13 24.79 -8.63
CA LEU A 142 2.52 23.67 -7.92
C LEU A 142 2.16 22.49 -8.84
N VAL A 143 1.64 22.76 -10.04
CA VAL A 143 1.23 21.71 -11.00
C VAL A 143 2.42 20.88 -11.48
N SER A 144 3.51 21.56 -11.88
CA SER A 144 4.74 20.93 -12.36
C SER A 144 5.38 20.05 -11.27
N ALA A 145 5.43 20.57 -10.04
CA ALA A 145 5.98 19.87 -8.89
C ALA A 145 5.21 18.57 -8.59
N VAL A 146 3.87 18.62 -8.66
CA VAL A 146 3.04 17.42 -8.44
C VAL A 146 3.22 16.39 -9.54
N LEU A 147 3.37 16.80 -10.81
CA LEU A 147 3.64 15.87 -11.91
C LEU A 147 5.00 15.15 -11.72
N ILE A 148 6.03 15.87 -11.30
CA ILE A 148 7.36 15.30 -11.00
C ILE A 148 7.24 14.32 -9.82
N LEU A 149 6.56 14.72 -8.75
CA LEU A 149 6.35 13.91 -7.55
C LEU A 149 5.66 12.58 -7.90
N VAL A 150 4.59 12.64 -8.70
CA VAL A 150 3.81 11.46 -9.12
C VAL A 150 4.61 10.60 -10.09
N GLY A 151 5.37 11.21 -11.00
CA GLY A 151 6.28 10.50 -11.90
C GLY A 151 7.37 9.73 -11.17
N LEU A 152 8.05 10.36 -10.21
CA LEU A 152 9.06 9.69 -9.38
C LEU A 152 8.44 8.63 -8.45
N GLY A 153 7.26 8.91 -7.89
CA GLY A 153 6.52 7.93 -7.07
C GLY A 153 6.14 6.68 -7.84
N ASN A 154 5.75 6.82 -9.11
CA ASN A 154 5.47 5.69 -10.01
C ASN A 154 6.72 4.85 -10.31
N LEU A 155 7.89 5.49 -10.43
CA LEU A 155 9.17 4.83 -10.61
C LEU A 155 9.63 4.07 -9.36
N ALA A 156 9.25 4.55 -8.17
CA ALA A 156 9.56 3.94 -6.88
C ALA A 156 8.73 2.67 -6.61
N GLY A 157 7.52 2.61 -7.18
CA GLY A 157 6.56 1.52 -7.02
C GLY A 157 6.49 0.58 -8.22
N GLN A 158 5.29 0.05 -8.47
CA GLN A 158 4.98 -0.66 -9.71
C GLN A 158 4.54 0.34 -10.78
N PRO A 159 5.04 0.24 -12.03
CA PRO A 159 4.72 1.20 -13.07
C PRO A 159 3.23 1.12 -13.43
N LEU A 160 2.50 2.18 -13.08
CA LEU A 160 1.14 2.42 -13.54
C LEU A 160 1.16 2.82 -15.02
N ARG A 161 0.08 2.49 -15.72
CA ARG A 161 -0.16 2.96 -17.09
C ARG A 161 -0.21 4.50 -17.10
N LEU A 162 0.24 5.10 -18.20
CA LEU A 162 0.35 6.56 -18.36
C LEU A 162 -0.98 7.30 -18.12
N VAL A 163 -2.11 6.70 -18.51
CA VAL A 163 -3.44 7.31 -18.36
C VAL A 163 -3.90 7.37 -16.89
N PRO A 164 -3.95 6.26 -16.13
CA PRO A 164 -4.20 6.30 -14.68
C PRO A 164 -3.22 7.21 -13.92
N LEU A 165 -1.95 7.24 -14.32
CA LEU A 165 -0.93 8.06 -13.68
C LEU A 165 -1.22 9.56 -13.86
N ALA A 166 -1.55 9.99 -15.08
CA ALA A 166 -1.89 11.38 -15.36
C ALA A 166 -3.18 11.81 -14.65
N LEU A 167 -4.18 10.93 -14.60
CA LEU A 167 -5.43 11.20 -13.88
C LEU A 167 -5.19 11.35 -12.37
N LEU A 168 -4.42 10.44 -11.77
CA LEU A 168 -4.04 10.49 -10.36
C LEU A 168 -3.26 11.76 -10.04
N GLY A 169 -2.27 12.08 -10.88
CA GLY A 169 -1.47 13.29 -10.72
C GLY A 169 -2.29 14.57 -10.90
N GLY A 170 -3.23 14.59 -11.84
CA GLY A 170 -4.14 15.71 -12.06
C GLY A 170 -5.09 15.95 -10.88
N ILE A 171 -5.71 14.89 -10.35
CA ILE A 171 -6.58 14.97 -9.18
C ILE A 171 -5.79 15.43 -7.95
N LEU A 172 -4.58 14.88 -7.77
CA LEU A 172 -3.72 15.26 -6.64
C LEU A 172 -3.25 16.71 -6.76
N ALA A 173 -2.90 17.17 -7.97
CA ALA A 173 -2.53 18.55 -8.22
C ALA A 173 -3.70 19.49 -7.93
N ALA A 174 -4.90 19.17 -8.42
CA ALA A 174 -6.11 19.94 -8.14
C ALA A 174 -6.42 19.98 -6.63
N GLY A 175 -6.28 18.85 -5.93
CA GLY A 175 -6.43 18.76 -4.48
C GLY A 175 -5.41 19.62 -3.72
N CYS A 176 -4.15 19.61 -4.14
CA CYS A 176 -3.12 20.47 -3.55
C CYS A 176 -3.42 21.96 -3.82
N VAL A 177 -3.81 22.33 -5.04
CA VAL A 177 -4.22 23.71 -5.34
C VAL A 177 -5.38 24.13 -4.44
N ALA A 178 -6.42 23.30 -4.31
CA ALA A 178 -7.55 23.58 -3.44
C ALA A 178 -7.13 23.71 -1.96
N LEU A 179 -6.27 22.82 -1.45
CA LEU A 179 -5.79 22.87 -0.08
C LEU A 179 -4.96 24.13 0.20
N PHE A 180 -4.09 24.53 -0.73
CA PHE A 180 -3.19 25.66 -0.53
C PHE A 180 -3.87 27.02 -0.78
N VAL A 181 -4.67 27.13 -1.83
CA VAL A 181 -5.37 28.36 -2.20
C VAL A 181 -6.61 28.56 -1.33
N TRP A 182 -7.47 27.55 -1.20
CA TRP A 182 -8.72 27.67 -0.44
C TRP A 182 -8.59 27.24 1.02
N GLY A 183 -7.79 26.20 1.31
CA GLY A 183 -7.64 25.71 2.68
C GLY A 183 -6.71 26.57 3.55
N LEU A 184 -5.55 26.94 3.02
CA LEU A 184 -4.52 27.69 3.75
C LEU A 184 -4.50 29.20 3.42
N GLY A 185 -5.13 29.62 2.33
CA GLY A 185 -5.13 31.03 1.91
C GLY A 185 -3.75 31.58 1.57
N LEU A 186 -2.76 30.71 1.32
CA LEU A 186 -1.40 31.12 1.01
C LEU A 186 -1.32 31.60 -0.45
N PRO A 187 -0.69 32.75 -0.74
CA PRO A 187 -0.44 33.22 -2.10
C PRO A 187 0.70 32.40 -2.73
N LEU A 188 0.47 31.10 -2.94
CA LEU A 188 1.41 30.21 -3.59
C LEU A 188 1.33 30.38 -5.11
N ARG A 189 2.50 30.39 -5.75
CA ARG A 189 2.66 30.50 -7.20
C ARG A 189 2.15 29.20 -7.86
N VAL A 190 0.86 29.17 -8.15
CA VAL A 190 0.20 28.02 -8.79
C VAL A 190 0.68 27.78 -10.21
N TRP A 191 1.17 28.82 -10.88
CA TRP A 191 1.54 28.77 -12.29
C TRP A 191 3.06 28.97 -12.50
N PRO A 192 3.73 28.17 -13.36
CA PRO A 192 5.15 28.36 -13.67
C PRO A 192 5.42 29.77 -14.20
N LEU A 193 6.59 30.32 -13.83
CA LEU A 193 7.08 31.67 -14.14
C LEU A 193 7.05 32.05 -15.64
N TRP A 194 6.84 31.09 -16.54
CA TRP A 194 6.77 31.34 -17.98
C TRP A 194 5.37 31.71 -18.51
N VAL A 195 4.30 31.49 -17.72
CA VAL A 195 2.91 31.69 -18.20
C VAL A 195 2.12 32.59 -17.24
N SER A 196 2.75 33.56 -16.58
CA SER A 196 1.97 34.67 -16.05
C SER A 196 1.47 35.53 -17.22
N PRO A 197 0.16 35.59 -17.52
CA PRO A 197 -0.38 36.70 -18.28
C PRO A 197 -0.12 37.97 -17.47
N LEU A 198 0.19 39.07 -18.12
CA LEU A 198 0.60 40.37 -17.58
C LEU A 198 -0.48 41.09 -16.71
N TRP A 199 -1.39 40.36 -16.07
CA TRP A 199 -2.63 40.87 -15.46
C TRP A 199 -2.67 40.77 -13.92
N VAL A 200 -1.55 40.44 -13.26
CA VAL A 200 -1.42 40.63 -11.81
C VAL A 200 -0.55 41.85 -11.53
N SER A 201 -1.19 43.03 -11.52
CA SER A 201 -0.83 44.18 -10.68
C SER A 201 -1.88 45.28 -10.84
N PRO A 202 -2.11 46.16 -9.84
CA PRO A 202 -1.53 46.22 -8.49
C PRO A 202 -2.46 45.70 -7.38
#